data_AF-A0A3D4Q1H1-F1
#
_entry.id   AF-A0A3D4Q1H1-F1
#
_cell.length_a   1.000
_cell.length_b   1.000
_cell.length_c   1.000
_cell.angle_alpha   90.00
_cell.angle_beta   90.00
_cell.angle_gamma   90.00
#
_symmetry.space_group_name_H-M   'P 1'
#
loop_
_entity.id
_entity.type
_entity.pdbx_description
1 polymer ?
#
loop_
_entity_poly.entity_id
_entity_poly.type
_entity_poly.pdbx_seq_one_letter_code
_entity_poly.pdbx_strand_id
1 'polypeptide(L)'
;MNVKNRSSLFTNILSGLLFSGIALQANAIPFEVDITVDNSYALYYGTETQATNFVGSDGNWQNTESYQFDLPADNFIYVVTQSDLSVAQGFLAQFTNLTNNSRFYSHDSQWQVTATGRYGFAPYGNAASDFAELTSQLLLANAGNNPSGGWVATTAGDENGAGPWYSRPEIDAAARWSWYSSNGDTNPTSPGFNHDEYLIFRISVNAQEVPEPSGLLLMGLGLLGLCAARKHRA
;
A
#
# COMPACT_ATOMS: atom_id res chain seq x y z
N MET A 1 22.16 -66.78 52.55
CA MET A 1 21.39 -65.58 52.97
C MET A 1 21.94 -64.40 52.17
N ASN A 2 21.34 -63.98 51.05
CA ASN A 2 20.15 -63.11 50.92
C ASN A 2 20.38 -61.79 51.72
N VAL A 3 20.49 -60.58 51.16
CA VAL A 3 19.52 -59.76 50.40
C VAL A 3 20.33 -58.56 49.82
N LYS A 4 20.38 -58.25 48.51
CA LYS A 4 19.47 -57.47 47.63
C LYS A 4 19.55 -55.92 47.78
N ASN A 5 19.63 -55.26 46.59
CA ASN A 5 19.21 -53.87 46.21
C ASN A 5 20.25 -52.73 46.27
N ARG A 6 20.30 -51.74 45.35
CA ARG A 6 19.69 -51.44 44.03
C ARG A 6 20.27 -50.09 43.51
N SER A 7 20.24 -49.90 42.18
CA SER A 7 19.99 -48.64 41.41
C SER A 7 20.95 -47.44 41.54
N SER A 8 21.29 -46.64 40.52
CA SER A 8 20.78 -46.46 39.15
C SER A 8 21.81 -45.69 38.31
N LEU A 9 22.17 -46.23 37.14
CA LEU A 9 22.73 -45.49 36.02
C LEU A 9 21.56 -44.85 35.25
N PHE A 10 21.46 -43.53 35.27
CA PHE A 10 20.56 -42.79 34.38
C PHE A 10 21.33 -42.40 33.12
N THR A 11 21.16 -43.18 32.06
CA THR A 11 21.57 -42.82 30.70
C THR A 11 20.44 -42.01 30.09
N ASN A 12 20.59 -40.68 30.01
CA ASN A 12 19.66 -39.81 29.30
C ASN A 12 19.90 -39.96 27.79
N ILE A 13 19.01 -40.67 27.10
CA ILE A 13 18.90 -40.64 25.65
C ILE A 13 18.12 -39.38 25.28
N LEU A 14 18.84 -38.34 24.85
CA LEU A 14 18.22 -37.15 24.27
C LEU A 14 17.99 -37.42 22.78
N SER A 15 16.78 -37.85 22.43
CA SER A 15 16.31 -37.92 21.05
C SER A 15 16.10 -36.49 20.52
N GLY A 16 17.03 -36.00 19.70
CA GLY A 16 16.87 -34.75 18.96
C GLY A 16 15.90 -34.93 17.80
N LEU A 17 14.71 -34.33 17.89
CA LEU A 17 13.83 -34.12 16.75
C LEU A 17 14.44 -33.02 15.87
N LEU A 18 15.02 -33.41 14.73
CA LEU A 18 15.33 -32.50 13.64
C LEU A 18 14.02 -32.10 12.95
N PHE A 19 13.50 -30.94 13.29
CA PHE A 19 12.50 -30.27 12.44
C PHE A 19 13.22 -29.73 11.20
N SER A 20 13.20 -30.50 10.11
CA SER A 20 13.49 -29.97 8.79
C SER A 20 12.37 -29.01 8.41
N GLY A 21 12.58 -27.72 8.70
CA GLY A 21 11.72 -26.65 8.21
C GLY A 21 11.76 -26.65 6.68
N ILE A 22 10.63 -26.97 6.06
CA ILE A 22 10.43 -26.76 4.63
C ILE A 22 10.29 -25.25 4.46
N ALA A 23 11.37 -24.57 4.05
CA ALA A 23 11.27 -23.20 3.60
C ALA A 23 10.44 -23.19 2.32
N LEU A 24 9.16 -22.84 2.42
CA LEU A 24 8.37 -22.48 1.25
C LEU A 24 9.07 -21.29 0.61
N GLN A 25 9.53 -21.45 -0.63
CA GLN A 25 9.92 -20.28 -1.43
C GLN A 25 8.68 -19.41 -1.54
N ALA A 26 8.71 -18.22 -0.94
CA ALA A 26 7.74 -17.19 -1.23
C ALA A 26 7.82 -16.91 -2.73
N ASN A 27 6.73 -17.15 -3.46
CA ASN A 27 6.65 -16.77 -4.86
C ASN A 27 6.72 -15.26 -4.93
N ALA A 28 7.82 -14.74 -5.47
CA ALA A 28 7.95 -13.34 -5.77
C ALA A 28 7.23 -13.05 -7.09
N ILE A 29 6.47 -11.97 -7.11
CA ILE A 29 5.66 -11.54 -8.24
C ILE A 29 6.38 -10.34 -8.89
N PRO A 30 6.73 -10.40 -10.18
CA PRO A 30 7.36 -9.28 -10.86
C PRO A 30 6.35 -8.14 -11.05
N PHE A 31 6.73 -6.94 -10.61
CA PHE A 31 5.96 -5.71 -10.81
C PHE A 31 6.77 -4.68 -11.58
N GLU A 32 6.06 -3.92 -12.41
CA GLU A 32 6.49 -2.64 -12.94
C GLU A 32 5.68 -1.53 -12.26
N VAL A 33 6.34 -0.42 -11.94
CA VAL A 33 5.72 0.73 -11.27
C VAL A 33 6.09 2.00 -12.00
N ASP A 34 5.09 2.76 -12.40
CA ASP A 34 5.22 4.14 -12.88
C ASP A 34 4.65 5.06 -11.82
N ILE A 35 5.47 5.98 -11.29
CA ILE A 35 5.11 6.79 -10.13
C ILE A 35 5.61 8.22 -10.23
N THR A 36 4.79 9.14 -9.73
CA THR A 36 5.16 10.52 -9.45
C THR A 36 4.41 11.02 -8.21
N VAL A 37 4.86 12.14 -7.65
CA VAL A 37 4.28 12.73 -6.44
C VAL A 37 4.56 14.22 -6.41
N ASP A 38 3.69 14.98 -5.76
CA ASP A 38 3.94 16.35 -5.38
C ASP A 38 4.02 16.43 -3.83
N ASN A 39 5.21 16.57 -3.23
CA ASN A 39 6.50 16.97 -3.83
C ASN A 39 7.57 15.87 -3.88
N SER A 40 7.56 14.91 -2.94
CA SER A 40 8.62 13.88 -2.90
C SER A 40 8.14 12.55 -2.34
N TYR A 41 8.71 11.45 -2.85
CA TYR A 41 8.40 10.09 -2.42
C TYR A 41 9.64 9.23 -2.20
N ALA A 42 9.47 8.17 -1.41
CA ALA A 42 10.30 6.98 -1.46
C ALA A 42 9.44 5.72 -1.49
N LEU A 43 9.87 4.76 -2.28
CA LEU A 43 9.20 3.49 -2.52
C LEU A 43 9.95 2.38 -1.80
N TYR A 44 9.23 1.67 -0.93
CA TYR A 44 9.73 0.52 -0.19
C TYR A 44 8.80 -0.67 -0.36
N TYR A 45 9.27 -1.84 0.05
CA TYR A 45 8.42 -2.96 0.37
C TYR A 45 8.91 -3.70 1.61
N GLY A 46 8.01 -4.49 2.20
CA GLY A 46 8.32 -5.32 3.34
C GLY A 46 7.08 -6.01 3.91
N THR A 47 7.20 -6.48 5.14
CA THR A 47 6.09 -7.12 5.87
C THR A 47 5.18 -6.06 6.49
N GLU A 48 3.98 -6.46 6.95
CA GLU A 48 3.02 -5.56 7.63
C GLU A 48 3.63 -4.71 8.75
N THR A 49 4.67 -5.21 9.42
CA THR A 49 5.30 -4.58 10.59
C THR A 49 6.68 -4.01 10.32
N GLN A 50 7.26 -4.21 9.13
CA GLN A 50 8.65 -3.86 8.86
C GLN A 50 8.90 -3.63 7.38
N ALA A 51 9.50 -2.48 7.05
CA ALA A 51 10.09 -2.25 5.73
C ALA A 51 11.44 -2.95 5.64
N THR A 52 11.68 -3.69 4.56
CA THR A 52 12.88 -4.52 4.40
C THR A 52 13.72 -4.13 3.20
N ASN A 53 13.11 -3.49 2.19
CA ASN A 53 13.76 -3.18 0.94
C ASN A 53 13.36 -1.78 0.46
N PHE A 54 14.34 -1.07 -0.10
CA PHE A 54 14.18 0.21 -0.78
C PHE A 54 14.22 -0.02 -2.29
N VAL A 55 13.33 0.64 -3.03
CA VAL A 55 13.24 0.55 -4.49
C VAL A 55 13.80 1.81 -5.13
N GLY A 56 13.32 2.98 -4.72
CA GLY A 56 13.68 4.25 -5.34
C GLY A 56 13.00 5.43 -4.65
N SER A 57 13.39 6.64 -5.07
CA SER A 57 12.88 7.90 -4.53
C SER A 57 13.04 8.99 -5.56
N ASP A 58 12.12 9.95 -5.59
CA ASP A 58 12.28 11.18 -6.34
C ASP A 58 11.57 12.34 -5.64
N GLY A 59 12.01 13.56 -5.94
CA GLY A 59 11.50 14.81 -5.39
C GLY A 59 11.01 15.80 -6.44
N ASN A 60 10.68 15.32 -7.64
CA ASN A 60 10.33 16.16 -8.77
C ASN A 60 9.06 15.66 -9.47
N TRP A 61 7.92 16.27 -9.12
CA TRP A 61 6.61 15.91 -9.69
C TRP A 61 6.55 16.03 -11.22
N GLN A 62 7.45 16.81 -11.84
CA GLN A 62 7.50 16.91 -13.30
C GLN A 62 8.02 15.64 -13.99
N ASN A 63 8.59 14.69 -13.27
CA ASN A 63 9.06 13.43 -13.79
C ASN A 63 8.13 12.28 -13.39
N THR A 64 7.99 11.31 -14.29
CA THR A 64 7.49 9.98 -13.95
C THR A 64 8.69 9.04 -13.87
N GLU A 65 8.86 8.37 -12.73
CA GLU A 65 9.90 7.36 -12.57
C GLU A 65 9.31 5.97 -12.77
N SER A 66 10.09 5.08 -13.39
CA SER A 66 9.70 3.70 -13.65
C SER A 66 10.66 2.72 -12.96
N TYR A 67 10.11 1.76 -12.21
CA TYR A 67 10.86 0.71 -11.53
C TYR A 67 10.34 -0.68 -11.87
N GLN A 68 11.23 -1.66 -11.92
CA GLN A 68 10.86 -3.08 -11.97
C GLN A 68 11.51 -3.84 -10.80
N PHE A 69 10.72 -4.62 -10.08
CA PHE A 69 11.18 -5.38 -8.92
C PHE A 69 10.25 -6.56 -8.61
N ASP A 70 10.81 -7.58 -7.96
CA ASP A 70 10.07 -8.77 -7.53
C ASP A 70 9.54 -8.59 -6.11
N LEU A 71 8.25 -8.84 -5.92
CA LEU A 71 7.54 -8.65 -4.65
C LEU A 71 7.06 -9.97 -4.05
N PRO A 72 7.49 -10.34 -2.83
CA PRO A 72 6.88 -11.45 -2.11
C PRO A 72 5.37 -11.24 -1.95
N ALA A 73 4.58 -12.28 -2.22
CA ALA A 73 3.13 -12.17 -2.22
C ALA A 73 2.52 -11.75 -0.86
N ASP A 74 3.19 -12.06 0.25
CA ASP A 74 2.80 -11.72 1.62
C ASP A 74 3.28 -10.33 2.07
N ASN A 75 3.97 -9.60 1.21
CA ASN A 75 4.45 -8.26 1.51
C ASN A 75 3.41 -7.16 1.22
N PHE A 76 3.78 -5.97 1.66
CA PHE A 76 3.16 -4.70 1.33
C PHE A 76 4.15 -3.85 0.54
N ILE A 77 3.58 -3.05 -0.35
CA ILE A 77 4.25 -1.91 -0.97
C ILE A 77 4.01 -0.71 -0.07
N TYR A 78 5.03 0.11 0.16
CA TYR A 78 4.95 1.34 0.92
C TYR A 78 5.40 2.52 0.08
N VAL A 79 4.55 3.54 -0.04
CA VAL A 79 4.90 4.82 -0.66
C VAL A 79 4.94 5.87 0.45
N VAL A 80 6.15 6.35 0.73
CA VAL A 80 6.45 7.39 1.70
C VAL A 80 6.38 8.72 1.00
N THR A 81 5.55 9.67 1.45
CA THR A 81 5.38 10.96 0.76
C THR A 81 5.42 12.18 1.67
N GLN A 82 5.86 13.32 1.14
CA GLN A 82 5.73 14.60 1.83
C GLN A 82 5.41 15.71 0.84
N SER A 83 4.52 16.60 1.26
CA SER A 83 4.18 17.85 0.57
C SER A 83 4.87 19.05 1.21
N ASP A 84 4.97 20.13 0.46
CA ASP A 84 5.47 21.45 0.86
C ASP A 84 4.36 22.38 1.32
N LEU A 85 3.11 21.89 1.33
CA LEU A 85 1.88 22.59 1.71
C LEU A 85 1.46 23.74 0.80
N SER A 86 2.08 23.87 -0.37
CA SER A 86 1.99 25.07 -1.18
C SER A 86 0.92 24.98 -2.26
N VAL A 87 1.26 24.50 -3.46
CA VAL A 87 0.45 24.69 -4.68
C VAL A 87 -0.53 23.54 -4.92
N ALA A 88 -0.10 22.32 -4.60
CA ALA A 88 -0.91 21.12 -4.66
C ALA A 88 -0.17 19.99 -3.93
N GLN A 89 -0.83 18.86 -3.73
CA GLN A 89 -0.19 17.66 -3.19
C GLN A 89 -0.84 16.40 -3.74
N GLY A 90 -0.14 15.27 -3.68
CA GLY A 90 -0.71 13.99 -4.08
C GLY A 90 0.36 13.05 -4.58
N PHE A 91 0.08 11.75 -4.59
CA PHE A 91 0.86 10.80 -5.38
C PHE A 91 -0.02 10.20 -6.48
N LEU A 92 0.59 9.96 -7.63
CA LEU A 92 -0.02 9.34 -8.79
C LEU A 92 0.84 8.15 -9.19
N ALA A 93 0.24 6.96 -9.25
CA ALA A 93 1.00 5.77 -9.59
C ALA A 93 0.14 4.72 -10.28
N GLN A 94 0.82 3.89 -11.07
CA GLN A 94 0.34 2.65 -11.64
C GLN A 94 1.32 1.53 -11.25
N PHE A 95 0.78 0.43 -10.74
CA PHE A 95 1.51 -0.80 -10.45
C PHE A 95 1.00 -1.91 -11.36
N THR A 96 1.83 -2.44 -12.25
CA THR A 96 1.49 -3.51 -13.17
C THR A 96 2.10 -4.83 -12.71
N ASN A 97 1.25 -5.81 -12.42
CA ASN A 97 1.70 -7.18 -12.18
C ASN A 97 2.08 -7.83 -13.52
N LEU A 98 3.36 -8.10 -13.74
CA LEU A 98 3.87 -8.61 -15.01
C LEU A 98 3.54 -10.09 -15.26
N THR A 99 3.00 -10.80 -14.26
CA THR A 99 2.59 -12.21 -14.41
C THR A 99 1.22 -12.35 -15.07
N ASN A 100 0.28 -11.47 -14.72
CA ASN A 100 -1.12 -11.55 -15.16
C ASN A 100 -1.62 -10.27 -15.86
N ASN A 101 -0.75 -9.24 -15.95
CA ASN A 101 -1.04 -7.93 -16.53
C ASN A 101 -2.19 -7.17 -15.83
N SER A 102 -2.49 -7.49 -14.56
CA SER A 102 -3.41 -6.69 -13.74
C SER A 102 -2.72 -5.40 -13.28
N ARG A 103 -3.51 -4.35 -13.06
CA ARG A 103 -3.02 -3.03 -12.68
C ARG A 103 -3.68 -2.55 -11.40
N PHE A 104 -2.92 -1.84 -10.59
CA PHE A 104 -3.43 -1.10 -9.45
C PHE A 104 -3.06 0.36 -9.61
N TYR A 105 -3.99 1.26 -9.32
CA TYR A 105 -3.80 2.69 -9.36
C TYR A 105 -3.72 3.27 -7.96
N SER A 106 -3.07 4.43 -7.82
CA SER A 106 -2.93 5.18 -6.56
C SER A 106 -4.24 5.49 -5.83
N HIS A 107 -5.36 5.46 -6.54
CA HIS A 107 -6.70 5.77 -6.02
C HIS A 107 -7.57 4.54 -5.74
N ASP A 108 -7.04 3.32 -5.96
CA ASP A 108 -7.80 2.10 -5.72
C ASP A 108 -8.13 1.95 -4.23
N SER A 109 -9.34 1.44 -3.95
CA SER A 109 -9.87 1.31 -2.59
C SER A 109 -9.07 0.41 -1.64
N GLN A 110 -8.15 -0.39 -2.18
CA GLN A 110 -7.27 -1.26 -1.39
C GLN A 110 -6.12 -0.48 -0.74
N TRP A 111 -5.82 0.72 -1.23
CA TRP A 111 -4.83 1.58 -0.62
C TRP A 111 -5.29 2.04 0.76
N GLN A 112 -4.35 1.99 1.69
CA GLN A 112 -4.47 2.57 3.00
C GLN A 112 -3.43 3.66 3.15
N VAL A 113 -3.73 4.66 3.96
CA VAL A 113 -2.79 5.72 4.32
C VAL A 113 -2.76 5.90 5.82
N THR A 114 -1.62 6.33 6.32
CA THR A 114 -1.44 6.74 7.70
C THR A 114 -0.67 8.05 7.74
N ALA A 115 -1.11 8.98 8.57
CA ALA A 115 -0.41 10.24 8.78
C ALA A 115 0.54 10.14 9.97
N THR A 116 1.72 10.72 9.89
CA THR A 116 2.75 10.55 10.93
C THR A 116 2.80 11.73 11.91
N GLY A 117 2.30 12.90 11.50
CA GLY A 117 2.43 14.15 12.27
C GLY A 117 3.85 14.71 12.24
N ARG A 118 4.66 14.32 11.25
CA ARG A 118 6.08 14.66 11.16
C ARG A 118 6.40 15.46 9.92
N TYR A 119 6.66 16.75 10.08
CA TYR A 119 6.98 17.63 8.97
C TYR A 119 8.49 17.79 8.72
N GLY A 120 8.88 17.99 7.46
CA GLY A 120 10.24 18.36 7.06
C GLY A 120 11.25 17.21 7.00
N PHE A 121 10.81 15.98 7.27
CA PHE A 121 11.65 14.79 7.24
C PHE A 121 10.81 13.54 6.93
N ALA A 122 11.22 12.80 5.90
CA ALA A 122 10.76 11.44 5.65
C ALA A 122 11.96 10.54 5.29
N PRO A 123 11.87 9.22 5.50
CA PRO A 123 12.91 8.28 5.12
C PRO A 123 12.96 8.16 3.59
N TYR A 124 13.82 8.94 2.93
CA TYR A 124 13.95 8.98 1.47
C TYR A 124 15.09 8.11 0.91
N GLY A 125 15.74 7.30 1.74
CA GLY A 125 16.96 6.60 1.37
C GLY A 125 16.95 5.11 1.71
N ASN A 126 18.13 4.50 1.57
CA ASN A 126 18.36 3.10 1.89
C ASN A 126 19.26 2.92 3.13
N ALA A 127 19.40 3.96 3.96
CA ALA A 127 20.20 3.86 5.17
C ALA A 127 19.46 3.05 6.24
N ALA A 128 20.19 2.43 7.16
CA ALA A 128 19.60 1.70 8.28
C ALA A 128 18.66 2.59 9.13
N SER A 129 18.93 3.89 9.22
CA SER A 129 18.06 4.86 9.88
C SER A 129 16.73 5.06 9.17
N ASP A 130 16.70 4.99 7.84
CA ASP A 130 15.49 5.15 7.04
C ASP A 130 14.54 3.97 7.26
N PHE A 131 15.09 2.75 7.22
CA PHE A 131 14.33 1.53 7.54
C PHE A 131 13.82 1.50 8.98
N ALA A 132 14.66 1.91 9.94
CA ALA A 132 14.27 1.98 11.35
C ALA A 132 13.14 3.00 11.57
N GLU A 133 13.23 4.16 10.92
CA GLU A 133 12.18 5.18 10.97
C GLU A 133 10.87 4.66 10.39
N LEU A 134 10.88 4.20 9.14
CA LEU A 134 9.68 3.71 8.47
C LEU A 134 9.05 2.59 9.29
N THR A 135 9.85 1.61 9.72
CA THR A 135 9.38 0.50 10.58
C THR A 135 8.73 1.01 11.87
N SER A 136 9.29 2.03 12.52
CA SER A 136 8.68 2.66 13.70
C SER A 136 7.31 3.25 13.39
N GLN A 137 7.16 3.96 12.26
CA GLN A 137 5.87 4.52 11.86
C GLN A 137 4.84 3.45 11.50
N LEU A 138 5.26 2.35 10.86
CA LEU A 138 4.37 1.21 10.57
C LEU A 138 3.81 0.62 11.87
N LEU A 139 4.65 0.46 12.91
CA LEU A 139 4.23 -0.04 14.21
C LEU A 139 3.27 0.93 14.93
N LEU A 140 3.50 2.24 14.83
CA LEU A 140 2.58 3.26 15.38
C LEU A 140 1.22 3.22 14.69
N ALA A 141 1.20 3.11 13.35
CA ALA A 141 -0.01 3.01 12.56
C ALA A 141 -0.79 1.71 12.87
N ASN A 142 -0.10 0.58 12.98
CA ASN A 142 -0.72 -0.70 13.37
C ASN A 142 -1.32 -0.64 14.79
N ALA A 143 -0.74 0.15 15.68
CA ALA A 143 -1.26 0.36 17.04
C ALA A 143 -2.33 1.47 17.14
N GLY A 144 -2.59 2.23 16.07
CA GLY A 144 -3.49 3.38 16.09
C GLY A 144 -2.97 4.58 16.90
N ASN A 145 -1.66 4.66 17.12
CA ASN A 145 -1.01 5.67 17.99
C ASN A 145 -0.42 6.86 17.21
N ASN A 146 -0.84 7.04 15.96
CA ASN A 146 -0.44 8.14 15.08
C ASN A 146 -1.63 9.08 14.83
N PRO A 147 -1.43 10.29 14.26
CA PRO A 147 -2.50 11.29 14.09
C PRO A 147 -3.77 10.81 13.37
N SER A 148 -3.65 9.93 12.38
CA SER A 148 -4.83 9.39 11.67
C SER A 148 -5.56 8.29 12.45
N GLY A 149 -5.10 7.91 13.64
CA GLY A 149 -5.69 6.83 14.45
C GLY A 149 -5.47 5.44 13.86
N GLY A 150 -4.43 5.27 13.04
CA GLY A 150 -4.05 4.06 12.33
C GLY A 150 -4.20 4.18 10.82
N TRP A 151 -4.31 3.02 10.17
CA TRP A 151 -4.51 2.92 8.72
C TRP A 151 -5.95 3.26 8.35
N VAL A 152 -6.11 4.26 7.48
CA VAL A 152 -7.40 4.73 6.98
C VAL A 152 -7.44 4.67 5.46
N ALA A 153 -8.62 4.82 4.86
CA ALA A 153 -8.76 4.87 3.41
C ALA A 153 -8.09 6.13 2.83
N THR A 154 -7.57 6.03 1.60
CA THR A 154 -7.16 7.21 0.83
C THR A 154 -8.38 7.98 0.32
N THR A 155 -8.16 9.19 -0.17
CA THR A 155 -9.16 9.96 -0.89
C THR A 155 -8.62 10.33 -2.26
N ALA A 156 -9.38 9.99 -3.30
CA ALA A 156 -9.03 10.30 -4.68
C ALA A 156 -9.17 11.80 -4.95
N GLY A 157 -8.12 12.41 -5.47
CA GLY A 157 -8.12 13.77 -6.00
C GLY A 157 -8.32 13.78 -7.50
N ASP A 158 -7.66 14.72 -8.18
CA ASP A 158 -7.89 14.95 -9.60
C ASP A 158 -7.38 13.80 -10.50
N GLU A 159 -7.88 13.74 -11.74
CA GLU A 159 -7.50 12.76 -12.75
C GLU A 159 -6.08 13.00 -13.30
N ASN A 160 -5.41 11.96 -13.81
CA ASN A 160 -4.18 12.12 -14.59
C ASN A 160 -4.46 12.99 -15.82
N GLY A 161 -3.81 14.15 -15.91
CA GLY A 161 -4.13 15.18 -16.92
C GLY A 161 -4.67 16.48 -16.34
N ALA A 162 -5.13 16.47 -15.09
CA ALA A 162 -5.59 17.68 -14.41
C ALA A 162 -4.45 18.66 -14.11
N GLY A 163 -4.76 19.95 -14.11
CA GLY A 163 -3.84 20.97 -13.61
C GLY A 163 -3.70 20.88 -12.08
N PRO A 164 -2.54 21.20 -11.51
CA PRO A 164 -1.35 21.77 -12.17
C PRO A 164 -0.41 20.74 -12.80
N TRP A 165 -0.67 19.44 -12.62
CA TRP A 165 0.31 18.40 -12.95
C TRP A 165 0.35 17.99 -14.42
N TYR A 166 -0.68 18.32 -15.20
CA TYR A 166 -0.85 17.89 -16.58
C TYR A 166 -0.82 16.35 -16.72
N SER A 167 -0.72 15.85 -17.95
CA SER A 167 -0.75 14.41 -18.23
C SER A 167 0.62 13.77 -18.00
N ARG A 168 0.62 12.62 -17.33
CA ARG A 168 1.74 11.67 -17.22
C ARG A 168 1.50 10.54 -18.23
N PRO A 169 2.12 10.57 -19.41
CA PRO A 169 1.82 9.61 -20.47
C PRO A 169 2.28 8.18 -20.15
N GLU A 170 3.20 8.00 -19.20
CA GLU A 170 3.64 6.69 -18.72
C GLU A 170 2.60 6.04 -17.77
N ILE A 171 1.74 6.84 -17.14
CA ILE A 171 0.70 6.36 -16.23
C ILE A 171 -0.64 6.35 -16.99
N ASP A 172 -1.46 5.31 -16.81
CA ASP A 172 -2.78 5.23 -17.44
C ASP A 172 -3.63 6.49 -17.14
N ALA A 173 -4.41 6.93 -18.12
CA ALA A 173 -5.33 8.05 -17.96
C ALA A 173 -6.44 7.75 -16.94
N ALA A 174 -6.73 6.47 -16.66
CA ALA A 174 -7.64 6.04 -15.61
C ALA A 174 -7.10 6.28 -14.19
N ALA A 175 -5.80 6.50 -14.01
CA ALA A 175 -5.23 6.78 -12.70
C ALA A 175 -5.63 8.17 -12.21
N ARG A 176 -5.75 8.31 -10.88
CA ARG A 176 -6.05 9.58 -10.21
C ARG A 176 -5.04 9.84 -9.11
N TRP A 177 -4.74 11.11 -8.90
CA TRP A 177 -3.98 11.56 -7.74
C TRP A 177 -4.72 11.12 -6.48
N SER A 178 -3.97 10.81 -5.44
CA SER A 178 -4.51 10.26 -4.20
C SER A 178 -3.79 10.86 -3.02
N TRP A 179 -4.51 11.14 -1.94
CA TRP A 179 -3.94 11.69 -0.71
C TRP A 179 -4.74 11.29 0.52
N TYR A 180 -4.23 11.65 1.70
CA TYR A 180 -4.98 11.56 2.95
C TYR A 180 -5.81 12.83 3.17
N SER A 181 -7.05 12.68 3.64
CA SER A 181 -7.96 13.79 3.90
C SER A 181 -8.34 13.85 5.39
N SER A 182 -7.50 14.49 6.21
CA SER A 182 -7.78 14.68 7.65
C SER A 182 -8.92 15.66 7.95
N ASN A 183 -9.30 16.50 6.99
CA ASN A 183 -10.39 17.47 7.10
C ASN A 183 -11.69 17.01 6.42
N GLY A 184 -11.70 15.84 5.78
CA GLY A 184 -12.86 15.32 5.04
C GLY A 184 -13.12 16.01 3.70
N ASP A 185 -12.14 16.74 3.15
CA ASP A 185 -12.20 17.24 1.78
C ASP A 185 -12.36 16.07 0.80
N THR A 186 -13.27 16.25 -0.16
CA THR A 186 -13.51 15.32 -1.27
C THR A 186 -12.38 15.33 -2.29
N ASN A 187 -11.55 16.37 -2.31
CA ASN A 187 -10.35 16.46 -3.12
C ASN A 187 -9.17 16.98 -2.28
N PRO A 188 -8.44 16.09 -1.56
CA PRO A 188 -7.31 16.46 -0.71
C PRO A 188 -6.04 16.84 -1.48
N THR A 189 -6.08 16.86 -2.82
CA THR A 189 -4.93 17.25 -3.65
C THR A 189 -4.86 18.77 -3.87
N SER A 190 -5.89 19.49 -3.40
CA SER A 190 -5.94 20.94 -3.37
C SER A 190 -4.97 21.55 -2.34
N PRO A 191 -4.39 22.72 -2.62
CA PRO A 191 -3.38 23.33 -1.76
C PRO A 191 -3.85 23.75 -0.37
N GLY A 192 -2.87 24.05 0.48
CA GLY A 192 -3.05 24.91 1.65
C GLY A 192 -3.53 24.20 2.91
N PHE A 193 -3.41 22.87 2.97
CA PHE A 193 -3.79 22.09 4.13
C PHE A 193 -2.71 21.07 4.53
N ASN A 194 -2.33 21.09 5.81
CA ASN A 194 -1.44 20.08 6.38
C ASN A 194 -2.26 18.88 6.84
N HIS A 195 -2.02 17.74 6.22
CA HIS A 195 -2.72 16.49 6.51
C HIS A 195 -1.96 15.62 7.51
N ASP A 196 -1.26 16.26 8.44
CA ASP A 196 -0.29 15.65 9.36
C ASP A 196 0.85 14.93 8.59
N GLU A 197 1.28 15.50 7.46
CA GLU A 197 2.34 14.91 6.62
C GLU A 197 3.67 14.82 7.38
N TYR A 198 4.62 13.93 7.08
CA TYR A 198 4.77 12.91 6.02
C TYR A 198 3.75 11.77 6.12
N LEU A 199 3.28 11.28 4.97
CA LEU A 199 2.29 10.21 4.85
C LEU A 199 2.92 8.89 4.39
N ILE A 200 2.37 7.78 4.87
CA ILE A 200 2.74 6.45 4.38
C ILE A 200 1.50 5.83 3.78
N PHE A 201 1.56 5.56 2.48
CA PHE A 201 0.57 4.77 1.77
C PHE A 201 1.03 3.31 1.76
N ARG A 202 0.09 2.38 1.90
CA ARG A 202 0.37 0.96 1.73
C ARG A 202 -0.72 0.23 0.96
N ILE A 203 -0.30 -0.82 0.27
CA ILE A 203 -1.19 -1.81 -0.35
C ILE A 203 -0.55 -3.20 -0.20
N SER A 204 -1.36 -4.22 0.06
CA SER A 204 -0.87 -5.60 0.05
C SER A 204 -0.61 -6.05 -1.38
N VAL A 205 0.46 -6.79 -1.62
CA VAL A 205 0.80 -7.34 -2.95
C VAL A 205 -0.30 -8.27 -3.48
N ASN A 206 -1.01 -8.96 -2.58
CA ASN A 206 -2.13 -9.83 -2.89
C ASN A 206 -3.50 -9.12 -2.83
N ALA A 207 -3.53 -7.78 -2.81
CA ALA A 207 -4.78 -7.06 -2.81
C ALA A 207 -5.60 -7.45 -4.05
N GLN A 208 -6.81 -7.96 -3.83
CA GLN A 208 -7.72 -8.29 -4.92
C GLN A 208 -8.54 -7.06 -5.28
N GLU A 209 -8.65 -6.76 -6.58
CA GLU A 209 -9.55 -5.71 -7.06
C GLU A 209 -10.93 -5.94 -6.42
N VAL A 210 -11.44 -4.94 -5.70
CA VAL A 210 -12.81 -4.99 -5.19
C VAL A 210 -13.69 -4.83 -6.42
N PRO A 211 -14.54 -5.82 -6.78
CA PRO A 211 -15.44 -5.64 -7.90
C PRO A 211 -16.32 -4.41 -7.65
N GLU A 212 -16.26 -3.43 -8.55
CA GLU A 212 -17.05 -2.20 -8.51
C GLU A 212 -18.47 -2.50 -8.00
N PRO A 213 -18.95 -1.81 -6.94
CA PRO A 213 -20.20 -2.17 -6.29
C PRO A 213 -21.37 -2.03 -7.26
N SER A 214 -21.86 -3.17 -7.75
CA SER A 214 -23.24 -3.39 -8.18
C SER A 214 -23.81 -2.47 -9.28
N GLY A 215 -23.01 -1.66 -9.98
CA GLY A 215 -23.49 -0.85 -11.11
C GLY A 215 -24.18 -1.72 -12.17
N LEU A 216 -23.66 -2.92 -12.39
CA LEU A 216 -24.26 -3.93 -13.28
C LEU A 216 -25.56 -4.54 -12.71
N LEU A 217 -25.69 -4.67 -11.38
CA LEU A 217 -26.91 -5.19 -10.74
C LEU A 217 -28.05 -4.15 -10.82
N LEU A 218 -27.75 -2.88 -10.59
CA LEU A 218 -28.71 -1.78 -10.71
C LEU A 218 -29.15 -1.55 -12.15
N MET A 219 -28.24 -1.66 -13.13
CA MET A 219 -28.61 -1.59 -14.55
C MET A 219 -29.46 -2.79 -14.98
N GLY A 220 -29.16 -3.99 -14.47
CA GLY A 220 -29.97 -5.19 -14.69
C GLY A 220 -31.39 -5.09 -14.10
N LEU A 221 -31.51 -4.60 -12.86
CA LEU A 221 -32.82 -4.41 -12.21
C LEU A 221 -33.63 -3.27 -12.85
N GLY A 222 -32.97 -2.18 -13.27
CA GLY A 222 -33.61 -1.07 -13.97
C GLY A 222 -34.23 -1.49 -15.31
N LEU A 223 -33.52 -2.32 -16.09
CA LEU A 223 -34.02 -2.84 -17.37
C LEU A 223 -35.18 -3.84 -17.19
N LEU A 224 -35.12 -4.70 -16.16
CA LEU A 224 -36.21 -5.62 -15.83
C LEU A 224 -37.47 -4.86 -15.38
N GLY A 225 -37.32 -3.80 -14.58
CA GLY A 225 -38.42 -2.92 -14.17
C GLY A 225 -39.09 -2.21 -15.36
N LEU A 226 -38.30 -1.71 -16.32
CA LEU A 226 -38.80 -1.08 -17.55
C LEU A 226 -39.57 -2.06 -18.45
N CYS A 227 -39.09 -3.29 -18.58
CA CYS A 227 -39.78 -4.35 -19.33
C CYS A 227 -41.11 -4.75 -18.67
N ALA A 228 -41.15 -4.85 -17.34
CA ALA A 228 -42.37 -5.17 -16.60
C ALA A 228 -43.43 -4.05 -16.69
N ALA A 229 -43.00 -2.77 -16.62
CA ALA A 229 -43.88 -1.61 -16.72
C ALA A 229 -44.54 -1.48 -18.12
N ARG A 230 -43.84 -1.90 -19.18
CA ARG A 230 -44.37 -1.87 -20.56
C ARG A 230 -45.51 -2.85 -20.79
N LYS A 231 -45.51 -4.00 -20.10
CA LYS A 231 -46.53 -5.05 -20.25
C LYS A 231 -47.86 -4.70 -19.56
N HIS A 232 -47.86 -3.73 -18.65
CA HIS A 232 -49.05 -3.30 -17.91
C HIS A 232 -49.86 -2.17 -18.60
N ARG A 233 -49.37 -1.64 -19.73
CA ARG A 233 -50.00 -0.55 -20.50
C ARG A 233 -50.54 -0.96 -21.88
N ALA A 234 -50.55 -2.24 -22.19
CA ALA A 234 -51.23 -2.83 -23.35
C ALA A 234 -52.38 -3.70 -22.85
#